data_AF-A0A972B9G5-F1
#
_entry.id   AF-A0A972B9G5-F1
#
_cell.length_a   1.000
_cell.length_b   1.000
_cell.length_c   1.000
_cell.angle_alpha   90.00
_cell.angle_beta   90.00
_cell.angle_gamma   90.00
#
_symmetry.space_group_name_H-M   'P 1'
#
loop_
_entity.id
_entity.type
_entity.pdbx_description
1 polymer ?
#
loop_
_entity_poly.entity_id
_entity_poly.type
_entity_poly.pdbx_seq_one_letter_code
_entity_poly.pdbx_strand_id
1 'polypeptide(L)'
;MTENLQNQKCTIPNITVTVIFEGSALNRNENIGGNIQSVKKLTINNEEKTFLSKYAIRHYLFETLIRAFDWKAAEIINDGSVLQFDLKQDNILTCEELDVFGYMNTVANQTRKSPLSITKAISLFPYNQDMAMYANHDLVKRAKERGNLEIDTNPNPFNKEEHTSFYKISFTIDTDMLGYDKWIINEYKTENNFLKLIISNKKDNKKNETKETNNNEQNLMKEQSNEKNKSDKSNKENFEVDIQYFENPINENEYEVFKVQNGTISIKKLKDKTILVTFELNPEEKAKRIKDLLNSIHDGLMAHSSGEANTIIPLFLIASDVKIPSPIFHPFIDVKCNNSKQFEVIGINDALKNSWLLKNIYILNSEKLKAQQINFENLNKNRKNNEFSELNRIDDWQSFLKSLNLDCKTETQQESETNASNESTINTDIPTNGSF
;
A
#
# COMPACT_ATOMS: atom_id res chain seq x y z
N MET A 1 -17.46 1.55 43.69
CA MET A 1 -16.50 2.20 42.78
C MET A 1 -16.94 1.88 41.38
N THR A 2 -17.74 2.79 40.82
CA THR A 2 -18.28 2.75 39.46
C THR A 2 -17.18 3.22 38.51
N GLU A 3 -16.50 2.28 37.85
CA GLU A 3 -15.63 2.63 36.73
C GLU A 3 -16.48 3.00 35.51
N ASN A 4 -16.12 4.15 34.94
CA ASN A 4 -16.73 4.75 33.77
C ASN A 4 -16.76 3.79 32.58
N LEU A 5 -17.97 3.36 32.17
CA LEU A 5 -18.24 3.09 30.76
C LEU A 5 -18.27 4.44 30.03
N GLN A 6 -17.09 4.91 29.63
CA GLN A 6 -16.95 5.99 28.64
C GLN A 6 -16.23 5.40 27.42
N ASN A 7 -17.01 5.20 26.35
CA ASN A 7 -16.60 5.03 24.95
C ASN A 7 -15.27 4.29 24.71
N GLN A 8 -15.31 2.95 24.69
CA GLN A 8 -14.28 2.18 23.97
C GLN A 8 -14.43 2.47 22.47
N LYS A 9 -13.70 3.46 21.96
CA LYS A 9 -13.48 3.63 20.51
C LYS A 9 -12.91 2.29 20.00
N CYS A 10 -13.58 1.65 19.06
CA CYS A 10 -13.16 0.41 18.40
C CYS A 10 -11.79 0.68 17.72
N THR A 11 -10.66 0.49 18.42
CA THR A 11 -9.34 0.81 17.88
C THR A 11 -8.77 -0.38 17.12
N ILE A 12 -8.40 -0.16 15.86
CA ILE A 12 -7.74 -1.16 15.01
C ILE A 12 -6.23 -1.12 15.32
N PRO A 13 -5.61 -2.24 15.75
CA PRO A 13 -4.18 -2.25 16.07
C PRO A 13 -3.31 -2.15 14.82
N ASN A 14 -2.05 -1.72 14.97
CA ASN A 14 -1.08 -1.77 13.89
C ASN A 14 -0.84 -3.23 13.47
N ILE A 15 -0.49 -3.44 12.19
CA ILE A 15 -0.43 -4.79 11.62
C ILE A 15 0.92 -5.02 10.96
N THR A 16 1.48 -6.21 11.14
CA THR A 16 2.64 -6.67 10.38
C THR A 16 2.32 -8.00 9.70
N VAL A 17 2.77 -8.15 8.45
CA VAL A 17 2.61 -9.36 7.65
C VAL A 17 3.95 -9.69 7.00
N THR A 18 4.35 -10.95 7.00
CA THR A 18 5.49 -11.45 6.21
C THR A 18 5.05 -12.63 5.38
N VAL A 19 5.35 -12.57 4.09
CA VAL A 19 4.93 -13.51 3.08
C VAL A 19 6.15 -14.14 2.44
N ILE A 20 6.07 -15.44 2.20
CA ILE A 20 6.95 -16.15 1.27
C ILE A 20 6.09 -16.69 0.14
N PHE A 21 6.47 -16.37 -1.10
CA PHE A 21 5.82 -16.85 -2.31
C PHE A 21 6.88 -17.37 -3.29
N GLU A 22 6.49 -18.19 -4.25
CA GLU A 22 7.34 -18.58 -5.37
C GLU A 22 7.10 -17.61 -6.53
N GLY A 23 8.18 -17.15 -7.17
CA GLY A 23 8.09 -16.28 -8.33
C GLY A 23 9.15 -16.61 -9.36
N SER A 24 8.89 -16.26 -10.62
CA SER A 24 9.83 -16.42 -11.73
C SER A 24 10.11 -15.08 -12.40
N ALA A 25 11.32 -14.56 -12.23
CA ALA A 25 11.87 -13.42 -12.98
C ALA A 25 10.94 -12.19 -13.16
N LEU A 26 10.19 -11.85 -12.11
CA LEU A 26 9.07 -10.90 -12.12
C LEU A 26 9.45 -9.42 -12.30
N ASN A 27 10.73 -9.06 -12.23
CA ASN A 27 11.15 -7.66 -12.27
C ASN A 27 12.47 -7.51 -13.03
N ARG A 28 12.38 -6.85 -14.18
CA ARG A 28 13.49 -6.70 -15.13
C ARG A 28 13.98 -5.26 -15.22
N ASN A 29 15.23 -5.12 -15.63
CA ASN A 29 15.86 -3.85 -15.97
C ASN A 29 15.59 -3.49 -17.43
N GLU A 30 15.97 -2.26 -17.80
CA GLU A 30 16.14 -1.89 -19.20
C GLU A 30 17.14 -2.83 -19.89
N ASN A 31 16.92 -3.11 -21.19
CA ASN A 31 17.70 -4.08 -21.93
C ASN A 31 19.19 -3.72 -21.93
N ILE A 32 20.03 -4.64 -21.43
CA ILE A 32 21.48 -4.48 -21.45
C ILE A 32 21.96 -4.78 -22.88
N GLY A 33 22.73 -3.85 -23.46
CA GLY A 33 23.27 -4.02 -24.81
C GLY A 33 22.20 -4.18 -25.90
N GLY A 34 20.97 -3.72 -25.65
CA GLY A 34 19.84 -3.78 -26.57
C GLY A 34 19.17 -5.15 -26.75
N ASN A 35 19.79 -6.23 -26.28
CA ASN A 35 19.35 -7.60 -26.60
C ASN A 35 19.32 -8.58 -25.40
N ILE A 36 19.63 -8.11 -24.19
CA ILE A 36 19.58 -8.91 -22.96
C ILE A 36 18.55 -8.33 -22.00
N GLN A 37 17.50 -9.09 -21.74
CA GLN A 37 16.51 -8.79 -20.72
C GLN A 37 17.00 -9.25 -19.34
N SER A 38 17.61 -8.35 -18.58
CA SER A 38 18.20 -8.67 -17.28
C SER A 38 17.21 -8.54 -16.12
N VAL A 39 17.30 -9.43 -15.13
CA VAL A 39 16.53 -9.34 -13.87
C VAL A 39 17.21 -8.39 -12.88
N LYS A 40 16.42 -7.78 -11.98
CA LYS A 40 16.96 -6.93 -10.92
C LYS A 40 17.67 -7.76 -9.85
N LYS A 41 18.92 -7.41 -9.54
CA LYS A 41 19.84 -8.19 -8.69
C LYS A 41 20.51 -7.32 -7.63
N LEU A 42 20.87 -7.94 -6.50
CA LEU A 42 21.62 -7.36 -5.38
C LEU A 42 22.60 -8.41 -4.84
N THR A 43 23.78 -7.98 -4.39
CA THR A 43 24.71 -8.87 -3.68
C THR A 43 24.40 -8.86 -2.19
N ILE A 44 24.09 -10.02 -1.62
CA ILE A 44 23.80 -10.21 -0.19
C ILE A 44 24.60 -11.42 0.29
N ASN A 45 25.41 -11.27 1.34
CA ASN A 45 26.26 -12.34 1.86
C ASN A 45 27.14 -13.00 0.79
N ASN A 46 27.69 -12.19 -0.13
CA ASN A 46 28.50 -12.62 -1.29
C ASN A 46 27.74 -13.49 -2.32
N GLU A 47 26.42 -13.59 -2.20
CA GLU A 47 25.55 -14.24 -3.18
C GLU A 47 24.80 -13.19 -4.00
N GLU A 48 24.66 -13.44 -5.30
CA GLU A 48 23.78 -12.63 -6.15
C GLU A 48 22.33 -13.09 -5.97
N LYS A 49 21.44 -12.18 -5.56
CA LYS A 49 20.03 -12.47 -5.31
C LYS A 49 19.16 -11.56 -6.16
N THR A 50 18.12 -12.13 -6.78
CA THR A 50 17.12 -11.33 -7.49
C THR A 50 16.14 -10.70 -6.52
N PHE A 51 15.55 -9.56 -6.91
CA PHE A 51 14.54 -8.90 -6.10
C PHE A 51 13.45 -8.23 -6.94
N LEU A 52 12.25 -8.10 -6.34
CA LEU A 52 11.23 -7.17 -6.80
C LEU A 52 11.32 -5.88 -5.97
N SER A 53 11.37 -4.74 -6.66
CA SER A 53 11.36 -3.44 -6.01
C SER A 53 10.03 -3.21 -5.28
N LYS A 54 10.07 -2.38 -4.23
CA LYS A 54 8.84 -1.93 -3.53
C LYS A 54 7.81 -1.31 -4.49
N TYR A 55 8.27 -0.64 -5.55
CA TYR A 55 7.41 0.02 -6.54
C TYR A 55 6.67 -0.99 -7.42
N ALA A 56 7.32 -2.09 -7.81
CA ALA A 56 6.67 -3.15 -8.56
C ALA A 56 5.61 -3.85 -7.71
N ILE A 57 5.94 -4.18 -6.45
CA ILE A 57 4.96 -4.77 -5.52
C ILE A 57 3.80 -3.82 -5.27
N ARG A 58 4.08 -2.52 -5.02
CA ARG A 58 3.03 -1.49 -4.88
C ARG A 58 2.10 -1.51 -6.09
N HIS A 59 2.65 -1.51 -7.29
CA HIS A 59 1.85 -1.54 -8.52
C HIS A 59 0.98 -2.79 -8.60
N TYR A 60 1.53 -3.98 -8.39
CA TYR A 60 0.75 -5.23 -8.42
C TYR A 60 -0.32 -5.27 -7.33
N LEU A 61 -0.01 -4.81 -6.13
CA LEU A 61 -0.98 -4.70 -5.05
C LEU A 61 -2.11 -3.74 -5.43
N PHE A 62 -1.77 -2.57 -5.96
CA PHE A 62 -2.75 -1.57 -6.36
C PHE A 62 -3.66 -2.02 -7.51
N GLU A 63 -3.10 -2.62 -8.57
CA GLU A 63 -3.88 -3.20 -9.66
C GLU A 63 -4.81 -4.31 -9.18
N THR A 64 -4.36 -5.11 -8.20
CA THR A 64 -5.19 -6.15 -7.58
C THR A 64 -6.34 -5.51 -6.80
N LEU A 65 -6.08 -4.45 -6.04
CA LEU A 65 -7.09 -3.72 -5.27
C LEU A 65 -8.15 -3.06 -6.16
N ILE A 66 -7.75 -2.44 -7.28
CA ILE A 66 -8.68 -1.90 -8.28
C ILE A 66 -9.59 -3.00 -8.81
N ARG A 67 -9.02 -4.15 -9.20
CA ARG A 67 -9.80 -5.22 -9.85
C ARG A 67 -10.67 -6.03 -8.91
N ALA A 68 -10.25 -6.21 -7.66
CA ALA A 68 -10.94 -7.06 -6.70
C ALA A 68 -11.91 -6.28 -5.80
N PHE A 69 -11.65 -5.00 -5.56
CA PHE A 69 -12.39 -4.18 -4.58
C PHE A 69 -12.82 -2.81 -5.13
N ASP A 70 -12.71 -2.59 -6.45
CA ASP A 70 -13.12 -1.35 -7.13
C ASP A 70 -12.49 -0.09 -6.54
N TRP A 71 -11.24 -0.17 -6.07
CA TRP A 71 -10.51 0.98 -5.54
C TRP A 71 -10.35 2.08 -6.58
N LYS A 72 -10.44 3.33 -6.16
CA LYS A 72 -10.29 4.48 -7.03
C LYS A 72 -8.80 4.81 -7.23
N ALA A 73 -8.40 4.91 -8.49
CA ALA A 73 -7.13 5.54 -8.86
C ALA A 73 -7.22 7.06 -8.79
N ALA A 74 -6.20 7.67 -8.20
CA ALA A 74 -6.14 9.11 -8.06
C ALA A 74 -5.96 9.78 -9.41
N GLU A 75 -6.65 10.88 -9.63
CA GLU A 75 -6.45 11.70 -10.83
C GLU A 75 -5.01 12.24 -10.89
N ILE A 76 -4.48 12.35 -12.11
CA ILE A 76 -3.09 12.75 -12.36
C ILE A 76 -3.06 14.02 -13.21
N ILE A 77 -2.25 14.98 -12.80
CA ILE A 77 -1.93 16.19 -13.55
C ILE A 77 -0.49 16.20 -14.01
N ASN A 78 -0.25 16.86 -15.14
CA ASN A 78 1.09 17.12 -15.64
C ASN A 78 1.60 18.45 -15.07
N ASP A 79 2.68 18.40 -14.29
CA ASP A 79 3.43 19.57 -13.82
C ASP A 79 4.80 19.60 -14.51
N GLY A 80 4.84 20.22 -15.69
CA GLY A 80 6.02 20.34 -16.52
C GLY A 80 6.50 19.01 -17.12
N SER A 81 7.49 18.40 -16.48
CA SER A 81 8.07 17.10 -16.91
C SER A 81 7.76 15.96 -15.95
N VAL A 82 6.99 16.22 -14.90
CA VAL A 82 6.68 15.29 -13.83
C VAL A 82 5.16 15.11 -13.72
N LEU A 83 4.71 13.87 -13.58
CA LEU A 83 3.33 13.55 -13.28
C LEU A 83 3.10 13.58 -11.76
N GLN A 84 2.02 14.21 -11.32
CA GLN A 84 1.66 14.33 -9.90
C GLN A 84 0.17 14.06 -9.69
N PHE A 85 -0.20 13.63 -8.48
CA PHE A 85 -1.62 13.47 -8.11
C PHE A 85 -2.35 14.81 -8.02
N ASP A 86 -3.57 14.88 -8.54
CA ASP A 86 -4.41 16.07 -8.48
C ASP A 86 -5.18 16.16 -7.16
N LEU A 87 -4.59 16.87 -6.20
CA LEU A 87 -5.20 17.10 -4.89
C LEU A 87 -6.42 18.06 -4.93
N LYS A 88 -6.76 18.63 -6.09
CA LYS A 88 -8.00 19.40 -6.27
C LYS A 88 -9.21 18.50 -6.47
N GLN A 89 -9.00 17.34 -7.11
CA GLN A 89 -10.05 16.36 -7.38
C GLN A 89 -10.12 15.31 -6.28
N ASP A 90 -8.96 14.88 -5.77
CA ASP A 90 -8.87 13.76 -4.85
C ASP A 90 -8.17 14.12 -3.54
N ASN A 91 -8.67 13.54 -2.46
CA ASN A 91 -8.04 13.56 -1.14
C ASN A 91 -8.18 12.19 -0.48
N ILE A 92 -7.62 12.04 0.72
CA ILE A 92 -7.60 10.74 1.40
C ILE A 92 -9.00 10.20 1.74
N LEU A 93 -10.03 11.05 1.83
CA LEU A 93 -11.40 10.64 2.11
C LEU A 93 -12.09 10.11 0.85
N THR A 94 -11.73 10.62 -0.33
CA THR A 94 -12.35 10.27 -1.62
C THR A 94 -11.57 9.25 -2.43
N CYS A 95 -10.28 9.04 -2.15
CA CYS A 95 -9.41 8.13 -2.90
C CYS A 95 -8.56 7.27 -1.96
N GLU A 96 -8.71 5.95 -2.11
CA GLU A 96 -7.98 4.93 -1.34
C GLU A 96 -6.48 4.95 -1.65
N GLU A 97 -6.10 5.22 -2.91
CA GLU A 97 -4.70 5.26 -3.33
C GLU A 97 -3.89 6.30 -2.55
N LEU A 98 -4.44 7.52 -2.43
CA LEU A 98 -3.80 8.62 -1.71
C LEU A 98 -3.72 8.34 -0.21
N ASP A 99 -4.75 7.73 0.37
CA ASP A 99 -4.76 7.37 1.78
C ASP A 99 -3.67 6.36 2.11
N VAL A 100 -3.61 5.26 1.35
CA VAL A 100 -2.81 4.08 1.71
C VAL A 100 -1.36 4.16 1.23
N PHE A 101 -1.12 4.68 0.03
CA PHE A 101 0.21 4.74 -0.56
C PHE A 101 0.91 6.09 -0.35
N GLY A 102 0.19 7.07 0.20
CA GLY A 102 0.69 8.43 0.39
C GLY A 102 0.98 9.15 -0.92
N TYR A 103 1.45 10.39 -0.79
CA TYR A 103 1.73 11.24 -1.94
C TYR A 103 2.71 12.36 -1.57
N MET A 104 3.27 12.96 -2.61
CA MET A 104 4.00 14.22 -2.53
C MET A 104 3.48 15.09 -3.67
N ASN A 105 2.90 16.25 -3.34
CA ASN A 105 2.42 17.20 -4.32
C ASN A 105 3.15 18.53 -4.12
N THR A 106 3.94 18.94 -5.10
CA THR A 106 4.76 20.16 -5.02
C THR A 106 3.97 21.42 -5.33
N VAL A 107 2.84 21.29 -6.04
CA VAL A 107 1.94 22.41 -6.39
C VAL A 107 1.17 22.87 -5.16
N ALA A 108 0.62 21.95 -4.37
CA ALA A 108 -0.06 22.22 -3.11
C ALA A 108 0.92 22.33 -1.92
N ASN A 109 2.19 21.98 -2.13
CA ASN A 109 3.22 21.85 -1.08
C ASN A 109 2.74 20.97 0.10
N GLN A 110 2.03 19.88 -0.22
CA GLN A 110 1.54 18.91 0.76
C GLN A 110 2.26 17.57 0.56
N THR A 111 2.56 16.88 1.65
CA THR A 111 3.20 15.57 1.61
C THR A 111 2.61 14.67 2.67
N ARG A 112 2.25 13.46 2.26
CA ARG A 112 1.72 12.40 3.10
C ARG A 112 2.63 11.19 2.97
N LYS A 113 3.15 10.70 4.10
CA LYS A 113 3.88 9.43 4.12
C LYS A 113 2.91 8.27 3.88
N SER A 114 3.38 7.17 3.33
CA SER A 114 2.56 5.97 3.15
C SER A 114 2.33 5.29 4.50
N PRO A 115 1.08 5.10 4.98
CA PRO A 115 0.81 4.26 6.15
C PRO A 115 1.13 2.78 5.89
N LEU A 116 1.09 2.33 4.63
CA LEU A 116 1.58 1.02 4.22
C LEU A 116 3.08 1.07 3.94
N SER A 117 3.88 0.29 4.68
CA SER A 117 5.29 0.07 4.34
C SER A 117 5.52 -1.31 3.76
N ILE A 118 6.34 -1.38 2.72
CA ILE A 118 6.60 -2.59 1.94
C ILE A 118 8.11 -2.77 1.80
N THR A 119 8.64 -3.95 2.14
CA THR A 119 10.04 -4.29 1.87
C THR A 119 10.26 -4.58 0.38
N LYS A 120 11.52 -4.68 -0.06
CA LYS A 120 11.78 -5.38 -1.33
C LYS A 120 11.38 -6.86 -1.16
N ALA A 121 10.87 -7.49 -2.21
CA ALA A 121 10.75 -8.94 -2.22
C ALA A 121 12.10 -9.50 -2.68
N ILE A 122 12.84 -10.17 -1.82
CA ILE A 122 14.19 -10.68 -2.13
C ILE A 122 14.13 -12.20 -2.20
N SER A 123 14.77 -12.77 -3.21
CA SER A 123 14.91 -14.22 -3.33
C SER A 123 15.66 -14.79 -2.11
N LEU A 124 15.23 -15.94 -1.62
CA LEU A 124 15.87 -16.61 -0.50
C LEU A 124 17.10 -17.39 -0.97
N PHE A 125 17.07 -17.90 -2.19
CA PHE A 125 18.17 -18.63 -2.83
C PHE A 125 18.94 -17.77 -3.85
N PRO A 126 20.24 -18.06 -4.07
CA PRO A 126 21.07 -17.34 -5.02
C PRO A 126 20.62 -17.57 -6.47
N TYR A 127 20.84 -16.55 -7.29
CA TYR A 127 20.72 -16.61 -8.73
C TYR A 127 21.98 -17.23 -9.35
N ASN A 128 21.80 -18.26 -10.18
CA ASN A 128 22.90 -19.04 -10.76
C ASN A 128 23.19 -18.68 -12.23
N GLN A 129 22.84 -17.46 -12.67
CA GLN A 129 23.10 -16.98 -14.03
C GLN A 129 22.34 -17.73 -15.13
N ASP A 130 21.18 -18.31 -14.81
CA ASP A 130 20.34 -19.00 -15.77
C ASP A 130 19.83 -18.04 -16.86
N MET A 131 19.95 -18.45 -18.12
CA MET A 131 19.62 -17.63 -19.28
C MET A 131 18.97 -18.47 -20.38
N ALA A 132 17.93 -17.92 -21.01
CA ALA A 132 17.25 -18.52 -22.15
C ALA A 132 17.37 -17.61 -23.39
N MET A 133 17.56 -18.23 -24.55
CA MET A 133 17.57 -17.55 -25.84
C MET A 133 16.20 -17.70 -26.51
N TYR A 134 15.62 -16.58 -26.91
CA TYR A 134 14.33 -16.50 -27.58
C TYR A 134 14.50 -15.82 -28.94
N ALA A 135 13.58 -16.03 -29.88
CA ALA A 135 13.58 -15.32 -31.15
C ALA A 135 12.16 -15.23 -31.75
N ASN A 136 11.93 -14.23 -32.57
CA ASN A 136 10.63 -13.92 -33.19
C ASN A 136 10.32 -14.73 -34.47
N HIS A 137 10.60 -16.03 -34.46
CA HIS A 137 10.47 -16.90 -35.64
C HIS A 137 9.10 -16.81 -36.32
N ASP A 138 8.01 -16.88 -35.55
CA ASP A 138 6.64 -16.86 -36.06
C ASP A 138 6.31 -15.52 -36.78
N LEU A 139 6.74 -14.40 -36.20
CA LEU A 139 6.51 -13.07 -36.77
C LEU A 139 7.23 -12.90 -38.11
N VAL A 140 8.49 -13.34 -38.19
CA VAL A 140 9.27 -13.30 -39.43
C VAL A 140 8.63 -14.20 -40.49
N LYS A 141 8.21 -15.42 -40.12
CA LYS A 141 7.52 -16.34 -41.03
C LYS A 141 6.24 -15.72 -41.62
N ARG A 142 5.35 -15.19 -40.77
CA ARG A 142 4.09 -14.58 -41.23
C ARG A 142 4.31 -13.35 -42.10
N ALA A 143 5.32 -12.54 -41.80
CA ALA A 143 5.64 -11.37 -42.60
C ALA A 143 6.23 -11.75 -43.98
N LYS A 144 7.01 -12.83 -44.08
CA LYS A 144 7.45 -13.39 -45.36
C LYS A 144 6.28 -13.92 -46.20
N GLU A 145 5.36 -14.67 -45.59
CA GLU A 145 4.17 -15.21 -46.27
C GLU A 145 3.26 -14.11 -46.85
N ARG A 146 3.26 -12.92 -46.24
CA ARG A 146 2.51 -11.73 -46.71
C ARG A 146 3.29 -10.86 -47.70
N GLY A 147 4.54 -11.19 -48.01
CA GLY A 147 5.41 -10.40 -48.89
C GLY A 147 5.90 -9.09 -48.27
N ASN A 148 5.86 -8.95 -46.94
CA ASN A 148 6.31 -7.74 -46.23
C ASN A 148 7.81 -7.75 -45.89
N LEU A 149 8.49 -8.89 -46.02
CA LEU A 149 9.91 -9.05 -45.74
C LEU A 149 10.59 -9.82 -46.85
N GLU A 150 11.89 -9.58 -47.01
CA GLU A 150 12.75 -10.33 -47.91
C GLU A 150 12.87 -11.80 -47.44
N ILE A 151 13.08 -12.71 -48.41
CA ILE A 151 13.13 -14.15 -48.16
C ILE A 151 14.26 -14.53 -47.19
N ASP A 152 15.35 -13.77 -47.17
CA ASP A 152 16.54 -13.98 -46.35
C ASP A 152 16.48 -13.27 -44.99
N THR A 153 15.41 -12.52 -44.68
CA THR A 153 15.27 -11.88 -43.37
C THR A 153 15.27 -12.93 -42.25
N ASN A 154 16.21 -12.85 -41.32
CA ASN A 154 16.34 -13.83 -40.23
C ASN A 154 15.57 -13.38 -38.97
N PRO A 155 15.12 -14.34 -38.14
CA PRO A 155 14.66 -14.06 -36.79
C PRO A 155 15.73 -13.34 -35.98
N ASN A 156 15.29 -12.40 -35.14
CA ASN A 156 16.14 -11.65 -34.22
C ASN A 156 16.18 -12.42 -32.88
N PRO A 157 17.31 -13.09 -32.55
CA PRO A 157 17.47 -13.72 -31.25
C PRO A 157 17.71 -12.66 -30.17
N PHE A 158 17.18 -12.90 -28.98
CA PHE A 158 17.44 -12.12 -27.77
C PHE A 158 17.60 -13.06 -26.58
N ASN A 159 18.37 -12.63 -25.58
CA ASN A 159 18.60 -13.40 -24.37
C ASN A 159 17.79 -12.84 -23.20
N LYS A 160 17.39 -13.71 -22.30
CA LYS A 160 16.62 -13.35 -21.12
C LYS A 160 17.10 -14.15 -19.94
N GLU A 161 17.49 -13.44 -18.88
CA GLU A 161 17.88 -14.05 -17.61
C GLU A 161 16.64 -14.64 -16.94
N GLU A 162 16.68 -15.88 -16.47
CA GLU A 162 15.55 -16.54 -15.83
C GLU A 162 15.90 -16.90 -14.38
N HIS A 163 14.96 -16.78 -13.45
CA HIS A 163 15.21 -17.21 -12.07
C HIS A 163 13.90 -17.51 -11.37
N THR A 164 13.69 -18.78 -11.02
CA THR A 164 12.60 -19.21 -10.15
C THR A 164 13.12 -19.44 -8.75
N SER A 165 12.52 -18.79 -7.76
CA SER A 165 12.93 -18.88 -6.36
C SER A 165 11.78 -18.57 -5.41
N PHE A 166 11.96 -18.83 -4.12
CA PHE A 166 11.09 -18.26 -3.10
C PHE A 166 11.53 -16.83 -2.80
N TYR A 167 10.57 -15.92 -2.75
CA TYR A 167 10.79 -14.52 -2.40
C TYR A 167 10.15 -14.22 -1.05
N LYS A 168 10.88 -13.54 -0.19
CA LYS A 168 10.38 -13.04 1.10
C LYS A 168 10.06 -11.55 0.98
N ILE A 169 8.89 -11.16 1.45
CA ILE A 169 8.43 -9.78 1.52
C ILE A 169 7.67 -9.53 2.82
N SER A 170 7.75 -8.32 3.35
CA SER A 170 6.96 -7.92 4.52
C SER A 170 6.20 -6.62 4.27
N PHE A 171 5.02 -6.55 4.87
CA PHE A 171 4.11 -5.42 4.88
C PHE A 171 3.90 -4.98 6.32
N THR A 172 3.80 -3.67 6.56
CA THR A 172 3.32 -3.13 7.82
C THR A 172 2.30 -2.06 7.56
N ILE A 173 1.21 -2.08 8.33
CA ILE A 173 0.13 -1.10 8.24
C ILE A 173 0.15 -0.28 9.52
N ASP A 174 0.46 1.01 9.39
CA ASP A 174 0.28 2.00 10.43
C ASP A 174 -1.20 2.42 10.45
N THR A 175 -1.97 1.79 11.34
CA THR A 175 -3.41 2.02 11.46
C THR A 175 -3.71 3.33 12.16
N ASP A 176 -2.78 3.93 12.90
CA ASP A 176 -2.96 5.26 13.47
C ASP A 176 -2.89 6.34 12.37
N MET A 177 -2.08 6.12 11.34
CA MET A 177 -1.92 7.03 10.20
C MET A 177 -2.95 6.81 9.07
N LEU A 178 -3.36 5.56 8.83
CA LEU A 178 -4.34 5.23 7.79
C LEU A 178 -5.69 5.90 8.08
N GLY A 179 -6.26 6.57 7.08
CA GLY A 179 -7.48 7.34 7.20
C GLY A 179 -7.30 8.68 7.90
N TYR A 180 -6.06 9.14 8.15
CA TYR A 180 -5.83 10.40 8.86
C TYR A 180 -4.77 11.26 8.16
N ASP A 181 -5.10 12.50 7.77
CA ASP A 181 -4.18 13.42 7.09
C ASP A 181 -4.18 14.84 7.67
N LYS A 182 -3.08 15.57 7.46
CA LYS A 182 -2.91 16.96 7.93
C LYS A 182 -2.40 17.87 6.85
N TRP A 183 -3.13 18.94 6.56
CA TRP A 183 -2.66 20.00 5.68
C TRP A 183 -2.46 21.30 6.45
N ILE A 184 -1.46 22.07 6.01
CA ILE A 184 -1.25 23.44 6.47
C ILE A 184 -1.61 24.36 5.32
N ILE A 185 -2.61 25.21 5.53
CA ILE A 185 -3.15 26.13 4.52
C ILE A 185 -3.13 27.58 5.01
N ASN A 186 -3.46 28.52 4.12
CA ASN A 186 -3.45 29.94 4.43
C ASN A 186 -4.83 30.49 4.80
N GLU A 187 -5.87 30.04 4.11
CA GLU A 187 -7.23 30.55 4.25
C GLU A 187 -8.24 29.45 3.92
N TYR A 188 -9.42 29.51 4.54
CA TYR A 188 -10.58 28.73 4.12
C TYR A 188 -11.81 29.62 4.06
N LYS A 189 -12.77 29.24 3.21
CA LYS A 189 -14.07 29.91 3.08
C LYS A 189 -15.17 28.86 3.07
N THR A 190 -16.35 29.25 3.52
CA THR A 190 -17.54 28.40 3.51
C THR A 190 -18.65 29.10 2.75
N GLU A 191 -19.07 28.54 1.62
CA GLU A 191 -20.15 29.09 0.77
C GLU A 191 -21.02 27.95 0.25
N ASN A 192 -22.35 28.05 0.34
CA ASN A 192 -23.30 27.10 -0.26
C ASN A 192 -23.02 25.61 0.03
N ASN A 193 -22.68 25.25 1.27
CA ASN A 193 -22.29 23.89 1.68
C ASN A 193 -20.96 23.38 1.07
N PHE A 194 -20.13 24.28 0.56
CA PHE A 194 -18.76 24.00 0.16
C PHE A 194 -17.77 24.64 1.12
N LEU A 195 -16.78 23.84 1.51
CA LEU A 195 -15.58 24.26 2.20
C LEU A 195 -14.47 24.43 1.17
N LYS A 196 -14.09 25.67 0.89
CA LYS A 196 -12.98 26.03 0.02
C LYS A 196 -11.70 26.18 0.83
N LEU A 197 -10.68 25.37 0.55
CA LEU A 197 -9.36 25.43 1.16
C LEU A 197 -8.39 26.13 0.20
N ILE A 198 -7.63 27.12 0.69
CA ILE A 198 -6.77 27.96 -0.13
C ILE A 198 -5.32 27.91 0.37
N ILE A 199 -4.43 27.50 -0.54
CA ILE A 199 -2.98 27.46 -0.32
C ILE A 199 -2.33 28.47 -1.26
N SER A 200 -1.64 29.44 -0.68
CA SER A 200 -0.92 30.48 -1.42
C SER A 200 0.45 29.97 -1.85
N ASN A 201 0.76 30.10 -3.14
CA ASN A 201 2.04 29.71 -3.72
C ASN A 201 3.14 30.72 -3.37
N LYS A 202 3.55 30.81 -2.11
CA LYS A 202 4.74 31.59 -1.72
C LYS A 202 6.00 30.80 -2.04
N LYS A 203 6.62 31.05 -3.19
CA LYS A 203 8.06 30.83 -3.31
C LYS A 203 8.74 31.92 -2.49
N ASP A 204 9.08 31.63 -1.24
CA ASP A 204 9.98 32.50 -0.50
C ASP A 204 11.32 32.57 -1.24
N ASN A 205 11.68 33.79 -1.62
CA ASN A 205 13.05 34.21 -1.81
C ASN A 205 13.84 33.80 -0.56
N LYS A 206 14.55 32.67 -0.60
CA LYS A 206 15.74 32.52 0.26
C LYS A 206 16.76 33.56 -0.23
N LYS A 207 16.73 34.72 0.42
CA LYS A 207 17.80 35.71 0.39
C LYS A 207 19.12 34.99 0.67
N ASN A 208 20.09 35.30 -0.18
CA ASN A 208 21.51 35.09 0.05
C ASN A 208 21.87 35.49 1.48
N GLU A 209 22.22 34.52 2.31
CA GLU A 209 23.21 34.77 3.35
C GLU A 209 24.56 34.36 2.79
N THR A 210 25.30 35.40 2.44
CA THR A 210 26.71 35.39 2.11
C THR A 210 27.49 34.67 3.21
N LYS A 211 28.14 33.56 2.87
CA LYS A 211 29.41 33.19 3.48
C LYS A 211 30.47 33.23 2.40
N GLU A 212 31.04 34.41 2.23
CA GLU A 212 32.39 34.54 1.72
C GLU A 212 33.32 33.82 2.71
N THR A 213 33.95 32.73 2.30
CA THR A 213 35.42 32.64 2.28
C THR A 213 35.90 31.42 1.49
N ASN A 214 36.44 31.75 0.31
CA ASN A 214 37.70 31.30 -0.27
C ASN A 214 37.93 29.83 -0.70
N ASN A 215 38.06 29.75 -2.03
CA ASN A 215 39.20 29.19 -2.77
C ASN A 215 39.19 27.69 -3.09
N ASN A 216 38.82 27.39 -4.33
CA ASN A 216 39.72 27.25 -5.48
C ASN A 216 39.42 26.01 -6.34
N GLU A 217 39.37 26.28 -7.64
CA GLU A 217 39.69 25.38 -8.76
C GLU A 217 38.72 24.23 -9.07
N GLN A 218 37.78 24.49 -9.98
CA GLN A 218 37.86 24.01 -11.38
C GLN A 218 36.53 24.30 -12.11
N ASN A 219 36.44 25.50 -12.68
CA ASN A 219 35.60 25.74 -13.85
C ASN A 219 36.50 25.57 -15.07
N LEU A 220 36.23 24.58 -15.92
CA LEU A 220 36.34 24.75 -17.37
C LEU A 220 35.51 23.68 -18.10
N MET A 221 34.64 24.18 -18.98
CA MET A 221 33.98 23.48 -20.09
C MET A 221 32.65 22.74 -19.82
N LYS A 222 31.55 23.49 -19.93
CA LYS A 222 30.75 23.56 -21.18
C LYS A 222 29.55 24.50 -21.00
N GLU A 223 29.80 25.79 -21.20
CA GLU A 223 28.79 26.67 -21.77
C GLU A 223 28.68 26.34 -23.26
N GLN A 224 27.50 25.88 -23.71
CA GLN A 224 26.92 26.18 -25.03
C GLN A 224 25.59 25.43 -25.17
N SER A 225 24.52 26.06 -24.70
CA SER A 225 23.16 26.02 -25.25
C SER A 225 22.22 26.80 -24.32
N ASN A 226 22.51 28.09 -24.14
CA ASN A 226 21.58 29.02 -23.55
C ASN A 226 21.26 30.07 -24.61
N GLU A 227 20.22 29.82 -25.41
CA GLU A 227 19.48 30.89 -26.06
C GLU A 227 18.10 30.37 -26.47
N LYS A 228 17.07 31.13 -26.04
CA LYS A 228 15.63 30.94 -26.26
C LYS A 228 14.91 30.04 -25.25
N ASN A 229 14.52 30.66 -24.12
CA ASN A 229 13.10 30.93 -23.84
C ASN A 229 13.00 31.82 -22.60
N LYS A 230 13.11 33.14 -22.82
CA LYS A 230 12.56 34.17 -21.93
C LYS A 230 11.12 34.41 -22.38
N SER A 231 10.18 33.64 -21.88
CA SER A 231 8.77 34.00 -21.90
C SER A 231 8.07 33.47 -20.66
N ASP A 232 7.18 34.31 -20.15
CA ASP A 232 6.13 34.06 -19.18
C ASP A 232 6.51 34.05 -17.69
N LYS A 233 6.55 35.28 -17.14
CA LYS A 233 6.07 35.55 -15.78
C LYS A 233 4.60 35.13 -15.71
N SER A 234 4.33 33.87 -15.36
CA SER A 234 2.99 33.45 -14.99
C SER A 234 2.60 34.07 -13.64
N ASN A 235 1.47 34.77 -13.62
CA ASN A 235 0.72 35.03 -12.39
C ASN A 235 0.45 33.65 -11.77
N LYS A 236 1.07 33.33 -10.63
CA LYS A 236 0.85 32.04 -9.98
C LYS A 236 -0.46 32.09 -9.21
N GLU A 237 -1.46 31.43 -9.77
CA GLU A 237 -2.75 31.21 -9.13
C GLU A 237 -2.59 30.48 -7.79
N ASN A 238 -3.49 30.79 -6.85
CA ASN A 238 -3.59 30.05 -5.60
C ASN A 238 -4.04 28.61 -5.89
N PHE A 239 -3.61 27.68 -5.04
CA PHE A 239 -4.12 26.32 -5.08
C PHE A 239 -5.39 26.26 -4.24
N GLU A 240 -6.51 25.98 -4.89
CA GLU A 240 -7.84 25.94 -4.28
C GLU A 240 -8.43 24.54 -4.39
N VAL A 241 -9.03 24.05 -3.30
CA VAL A 241 -9.74 22.77 -3.22
C VAL A 241 -11.13 23.03 -2.66
N ASP A 242 -12.15 22.55 -3.36
CA ASP A 242 -13.54 22.67 -2.95
C ASP A 242 -14.06 21.33 -2.45
N ILE A 243 -14.62 21.31 -1.23
CA ILE A 243 -15.10 20.09 -0.58
C ILE A 243 -16.54 20.30 -0.11
N GLN A 244 -17.43 19.42 -0.55
CA GLN A 244 -18.83 19.47 -0.14
C GLN A 244 -19.01 18.87 1.27
N TYR A 245 -19.77 19.55 2.13
CA TYR A 245 -20.16 19.07 3.46
C TYR A 245 -21.69 19.06 3.61
N PHE A 246 -22.21 18.24 4.52
CA PHE A 246 -23.65 17.93 4.59
C PHE A 246 -24.38 18.55 5.80
N GLU A 247 -23.64 18.95 6.83
CA GLU A 247 -24.18 19.52 8.06
C GLU A 247 -23.44 20.81 8.42
N ASN A 248 -24.12 21.70 9.14
CA ASN A 248 -23.48 22.91 9.66
C ASN A 248 -22.27 22.54 10.53
N PRO A 249 -21.15 23.27 10.43
CA PRO A 249 -19.95 22.95 11.17
C PRO A 249 -20.19 23.06 12.68
N ILE A 250 -19.66 22.10 13.41
CA ILE A 250 -19.75 22.05 14.88
C ILE A 250 -18.45 22.64 15.45
N ASN A 251 -18.59 23.54 16.42
CA ASN A 251 -17.44 24.09 17.14
C ASN A 251 -17.12 23.22 18.36
N GLU A 252 -15.98 22.53 18.34
CA GLU A 252 -15.52 21.67 19.44
C GLU A 252 -14.06 22.00 19.79
N ASN A 253 -13.79 22.39 21.04
CA ASN A 253 -12.42 22.51 21.58
C ASN A 253 -11.43 23.28 20.68
N GLU A 254 -11.83 24.45 20.16
CA GLU A 254 -11.06 25.30 19.21
C GLU A 254 -11.03 24.80 17.75
N TYR A 255 -11.75 23.73 17.42
CA TYR A 255 -11.89 23.20 16.07
C TYR A 255 -13.28 23.51 15.48
N GLU A 256 -13.31 23.84 14.19
CA GLU A 256 -14.50 23.85 13.36
C GLU A 256 -14.55 22.50 12.60
N VAL A 257 -15.56 21.67 12.88
CA VAL A 257 -15.67 20.30 12.35
C VAL A 257 -16.75 20.21 11.29
N PHE A 258 -16.38 19.75 10.10
CA PHE A 258 -17.24 19.55 8.94
C PHE A 258 -17.45 18.06 8.68
N LYS A 259 -18.70 17.62 8.56
CA LYS A 259 -19.02 16.25 8.14
C LYS A 259 -19.11 16.15 6.62
N VAL A 260 -18.36 15.20 6.06
CA VAL A 260 -18.29 14.90 4.62
C VAL A 260 -18.58 13.42 4.39
N GLN A 261 -18.66 12.99 3.13
CA GLN A 261 -19.29 11.71 2.75
C GLN A 261 -18.62 10.51 3.44
N ASN A 262 -17.29 10.50 3.49
CA ASN A 262 -16.50 9.38 4.00
C ASN A 262 -15.76 9.70 5.31
N GLY A 263 -16.11 10.79 6.00
CA GLY A 263 -15.39 11.20 7.20
C GLY A 263 -15.66 12.61 7.67
N THR A 264 -14.68 13.19 8.36
CA THR A 264 -14.75 14.54 8.90
C THR A 264 -13.51 15.34 8.51
N ILE A 265 -13.71 16.65 8.40
CA ILE A 265 -12.63 17.63 8.22
C ILE A 265 -12.68 18.58 9.41
N SER A 266 -11.58 18.68 10.14
CA SER A 266 -11.45 19.56 11.31
C SER A 266 -10.47 20.68 11.03
N ILE A 267 -10.89 21.92 11.28
CA ILE A 267 -10.10 23.12 11.04
C ILE A 267 -9.70 23.76 12.37
N LYS A 268 -8.41 24.03 12.55
CA LYS A 268 -7.86 24.78 13.68
C LYS A 268 -7.00 25.95 13.21
N LYS A 269 -7.31 27.14 13.70
CA LYS A 269 -6.51 28.35 13.48
C LYS A 269 -5.25 28.30 14.35
N LEU A 270 -4.07 28.46 13.72
CA LEU A 270 -2.78 28.49 14.42
C LEU A 270 -2.33 29.94 14.68
N LYS A 271 -1.34 30.11 15.56
CA LYS A 271 -0.86 31.43 16.01
C LYS A 271 -0.29 32.32 14.89
N ASP A 272 0.24 31.73 13.81
CA ASP A 272 0.99 32.44 12.76
C ASP A 272 0.21 32.73 11.47
N LYS A 273 -1.12 32.90 11.56
CA LYS A 273 -2.04 33.06 10.40
C LYS A 273 -2.04 31.88 9.43
N THR A 274 -1.64 30.71 9.90
CA THR A 274 -1.78 29.43 9.18
C THR A 274 -2.91 28.63 9.80
N ILE A 275 -3.45 27.69 9.02
CA ILE A 275 -4.61 26.91 9.40
C ILE A 275 -4.25 25.45 9.26
N LEU A 276 -4.45 24.69 10.33
CA LEU A 276 -4.33 23.24 10.33
C LEU A 276 -5.68 22.65 9.89
N VAL A 277 -5.67 21.95 8.78
CA VAL A 277 -6.80 21.13 8.33
C VAL A 277 -6.46 19.68 8.58
N THR A 278 -7.36 18.97 9.24
CA THR A 278 -7.22 17.54 9.55
C THR A 278 -8.32 16.78 8.87
N PHE A 279 -7.97 15.75 8.12
CA PHE A 279 -8.90 14.83 7.47
C PHE A 279 -8.93 13.53 8.29
N GLU A 280 -10.10 13.07 8.70
CA GLU A 280 -10.28 11.79 9.41
C GLU A 280 -11.37 10.96 8.72
N LEU A 281 -10.99 9.80 8.23
CA LEU A 281 -11.87 8.83 7.58
C LEU A 281 -12.79 8.19 8.63
N ASN A 282 -14.03 7.89 8.24
CA ASN A 282 -14.95 7.19 9.12
C ASN A 282 -14.39 5.77 9.48
N PRO A 283 -14.76 5.23 10.65
CA PRO A 283 -14.23 3.93 11.09
C PRO A 283 -14.57 2.78 10.16
N GLU A 284 -15.74 2.80 9.52
CA GLU A 284 -16.22 1.75 8.62
C GLU A 284 -15.39 1.67 7.34
N GLU A 285 -15.14 2.79 6.66
CA GLU A 285 -14.33 2.82 5.44
C GLU A 285 -12.85 2.55 5.76
N LYS A 286 -12.36 3.00 6.93
CA LYS A 286 -11.02 2.66 7.40
C LYS A 286 -10.85 1.16 7.59
N ALA A 287 -11.80 0.50 8.25
CA ALA A 287 -11.79 -0.95 8.45
C ALA A 287 -11.87 -1.68 7.10
N LYS A 288 -12.74 -1.24 6.20
CA LYS A 288 -12.87 -1.77 4.83
C LYS A 288 -11.54 -1.70 4.06
N ARG A 289 -10.89 -0.54 3.99
CA ARG A 289 -9.60 -0.37 3.30
C ARG A 289 -8.52 -1.30 3.85
N ILE A 290 -8.43 -1.44 5.17
CA ILE A 290 -7.48 -2.35 5.81
C ILE A 290 -7.82 -3.81 5.48
N LYS A 291 -9.10 -4.18 5.49
CA LYS A 291 -9.57 -5.52 5.13
C LYS A 291 -9.24 -5.87 3.67
N ASP A 292 -9.51 -4.97 2.73
CA ASP A 292 -9.19 -5.14 1.31
C ASP A 292 -7.68 -5.34 1.08
N LEU A 293 -6.85 -4.56 1.78
CA LEU A 293 -5.39 -4.70 1.76
C LEU A 293 -4.94 -6.08 2.25
N LEU A 294 -5.42 -6.49 3.41
CA LEU A 294 -5.04 -7.76 4.02
C LEU A 294 -5.50 -8.94 3.17
N ASN A 295 -6.72 -8.91 2.63
CA ASN A 295 -7.23 -9.93 1.72
C ASN A 295 -6.40 -10.01 0.44
N SER A 296 -6.04 -8.87 -0.17
CA SER A 296 -5.17 -8.85 -1.36
C SER A 296 -3.80 -9.47 -1.07
N ILE A 297 -3.20 -9.16 0.09
CA ILE A 297 -1.91 -9.75 0.50
C ILE A 297 -2.05 -11.25 0.78
N HIS A 298 -3.16 -11.68 1.37
CA HIS A 298 -3.43 -13.06 1.74
C HIS A 298 -3.72 -13.97 0.54
N ASP A 299 -4.60 -13.52 -0.36
CA ASP A 299 -5.07 -14.31 -1.50
C ASP A 299 -4.10 -14.27 -2.69
N GLY A 300 -3.28 -13.21 -2.75
CA GLY A 300 -2.20 -13.05 -3.70
C GLY A 300 -2.41 -11.91 -4.69
N LEU A 301 -1.31 -11.50 -5.33
CA LEU A 301 -1.31 -10.34 -6.23
C LEU A 301 -1.25 -10.77 -7.70
N MET A 302 -1.99 -10.05 -8.52
CA MET A 302 -1.89 -10.12 -9.98
C MET A 302 -0.59 -9.47 -10.42
N ALA A 303 0.35 -10.26 -10.96
CA ALA A 303 1.70 -9.82 -11.27
C ALA A 303 2.06 -10.01 -12.75
N HIS A 304 1.23 -9.50 -13.67
CA HIS A 304 1.50 -9.65 -15.09
C HIS A 304 2.68 -8.80 -15.55
N SER A 305 3.57 -9.40 -16.34
CA SER A 305 4.73 -8.71 -16.92
C SER A 305 4.95 -9.16 -18.36
N SER A 306 4.87 -8.25 -19.32
CA SER A 306 5.22 -8.50 -20.73
C SER A 306 4.53 -9.74 -21.36
N GLY A 307 3.27 -9.99 -21.00
CA GLY A 307 2.49 -11.13 -21.47
C GLY A 307 2.64 -12.42 -20.64
N GLU A 308 3.48 -12.41 -19.61
CA GLU A 308 3.59 -13.51 -18.65
C GLU A 308 2.53 -13.40 -17.57
N ALA A 309 1.81 -14.50 -17.35
CA ALA A 309 0.82 -14.65 -16.29
C ALA A 309 1.51 -15.09 -15.00
N ASN A 310 2.31 -14.21 -14.41
CA ASN A 310 2.90 -14.46 -13.11
C ASN A 310 1.93 -14.09 -11.98
N THR A 311 2.08 -14.76 -10.83
CA THR A 311 1.29 -14.49 -9.64
C THR A 311 2.18 -14.42 -8.40
N ILE A 312 1.80 -13.58 -7.44
CA ILE A 312 2.45 -13.49 -6.12
C ILE A 312 1.47 -14.09 -5.13
N ILE A 313 1.42 -15.42 -5.06
CA ILE A 313 0.51 -16.15 -4.17
C ILE A 313 1.29 -16.63 -2.95
N PRO A 314 0.84 -16.30 -1.72
CA PRO A 314 1.49 -16.78 -0.50
C PRO A 314 1.56 -18.31 -0.43
N LEU A 315 2.78 -18.84 -0.28
CA LEU A 315 3.02 -20.23 0.12
C LEU A 315 3.20 -20.37 1.64
N PHE A 316 3.59 -19.27 2.28
CA PHE A 316 3.60 -19.05 3.71
C PHE A 316 3.28 -17.59 3.99
N LEU A 317 2.48 -17.34 5.03
CA LEU A 317 2.19 -16.00 5.53
C LEU A 317 2.12 -16.04 7.05
N ILE A 318 2.78 -15.10 7.71
CA ILE A 318 2.61 -14.84 9.15
C ILE A 318 2.15 -13.40 9.35
N ALA A 319 1.08 -13.21 10.10
CA ALA A 319 0.49 -11.91 10.41
C ALA A 319 0.22 -11.76 11.90
N SER A 320 0.32 -10.52 12.40
CA SER A 320 0.01 -10.22 13.80
C SER A 320 -0.41 -8.77 13.99
N ASP A 321 -1.19 -8.55 15.05
CA ASP A 321 -1.32 -7.24 15.67
C ASP A 321 -0.02 -6.87 16.42
N VAL A 322 0.39 -5.62 16.27
CA VAL A 322 1.61 -5.08 16.85
C VAL A 322 1.39 -3.70 17.45
N LYS A 323 2.21 -3.36 18.44
CA LYS A 323 2.25 -2.02 19.02
C LYS A 323 2.85 -1.01 18.05
N ILE A 324 3.95 -1.39 17.40
CA ILE A 324 4.71 -0.54 16.47
C ILE A 324 4.65 -1.16 15.07
N PRO A 325 4.27 -0.40 14.02
CA PRO A 325 4.17 -0.90 12.64
C PRO A 325 5.56 -1.15 12.05
N SER A 326 6.20 -2.24 12.46
CA SER A 326 7.55 -2.63 12.03
C SER A 326 7.57 -4.09 11.59
N PRO A 327 8.36 -4.45 10.56
CA PRO A 327 8.37 -5.80 9.98
C PRO A 327 9.14 -6.78 10.86
N ILE A 328 8.65 -7.01 12.07
CA ILE A 328 9.32 -7.77 13.13
C ILE A 328 9.61 -9.23 12.78
N PHE A 329 8.85 -9.80 11.84
CA PHE A 329 9.08 -11.17 11.38
C PHE A 329 10.18 -11.26 10.31
N HIS A 330 10.38 -10.20 9.53
CA HIS A 330 11.29 -10.20 8.38
C HIS A 330 12.72 -10.68 8.65
N PRO A 331 13.40 -10.26 9.74
CA PRO A 331 14.79 -10.66 9.97
C PRO A 331 14.94 -12.11 10.43
N PHE A 332 13.90 -12.73 10.99
CA PHE A 332 13.97 -14.08 11.56
C PHE A 332 13.47 -15.15 10.59
N ILE A 333 12.43 -14.86 9.81
CA ILE A 333 11.82 -15.82 8.91
C ILE A 333 12.75 -16.13 7.73
N ASP A 334 13.05 -17.41 7.53
CA ASP A 334 13.84 -17.91 6.41
C ASP A 334 13.35 -19.30 5.96
N VAL A 335 13.85 -19.80 4.83
CA VAL A 335 13.52 -21.11 4.28
C VAL A 335 14.76 -21.99 4.20
N LYS A 336 14.66 -23.21 4.74
CA LYS A 336 15.71 -24.22 4.63
C LYS A 336 15.24 -25.37 3.75
N CYS A 337 16.13 -25.83 2.87
CA CYS A 337 15.95 -27.08 2.14
C CYS A 337 16.54 -28.22 2.97
N ASN A 338 15.74 -29.27 3.21
CA ASN A 338 16.20 -30.47 3.91
C ASN A 338 16.83 -31.49 2.93
N ASN A 339 17.44 -32.54 3.46
CA ASN A 339 18.12 -33.58 2.66
C ASN A 339 17.17 -34.31 1.70
N SER A 340 15.87 -34.29 1.97
CA SER A 340 14.81 -34.86 1.13
C SER A 340 14.27 -33.88 0.08
N LYS A 341 14.94 -32.74 -0.14
CA LYS A 341 14.53 -31.66 -1.05
C LYS A 341 13.16 -31.05 -0.73
N GLN A 342 12.73 -31.13 0.53
CA GLN A 342 11.55 -30.44 1.01
C GLN A 342 11.97 -29.12 1.67
N PHE A 343 11.15 -28.09 1.49
CA PHE A 343 11.40 -26.77 2.03
C PHE A 343 10.58 -26.55 3.30
N GLU A 344 11.23 -25.99 4.32
CA GLU A 344 10.61 -25.66 5.62
C GLU A 344 10.93 -24.22 6.01
N VAL A 345 9.93 -23.54 6.58
CA VAL A 345 10.08 -22.20 7.16
C VAL A 345 10.64 -22.31 8.58
N ILE A 346 11.72 -21.58 8.84
CA ILE A 346 12.42 -21.53 10.12
C ILE A 346 12.38 -20.12 10.71
N GLY A 347 12.75 -20.01 12.00
CA GLY A 347 12.91 -18.73 12.71
C GLY A 347 11.62 -18.15 13.30
N ILE A 348 10.47 -18.83 13.15
CA ILE A 348 9.18 -18.35 13.68
C ILE A 348 9.25 -18.16 15.21
N ASN A 349 9.86 -19.10 15.94
CA ASN A 349 9.96 -19.01 17.41
C ASN A 349 10.75 -17.78 17.87
N ASP A 350 11.80 -17.38 17.14
CA ASP A 350 12.56 -16.16 17.48
C ASP A 350 11.77 -14.90 17.16
N ALA A 351 11.03 -14.92 16.05
CA ALA A 351 10.13 -13.84 15.67
C ALA A 351 9.04 -13.59 16.72
N LEU A 352 8.48 -14.65 17.31
CA LEU A 352 7.43 -14.58 18.33
C LEU A 352 7.90 -14.11 19.72
N LYS A 353 9.21 -13.94 19.93
CA LYS A 353 9.76 -13.37 21.18
C LYS A 353 9.75 -11.83 21.17
N ASN A 354 9.43 -11.20 20.05
CA ASN A 354 9.42 -9.75 19.96
C ASN A 354 8.38 -9.12 20.91
N SER A 355 8.76 -8.06 21.62
CA SER A 355 7.92 -7.38 22.61
C SER A 355 6.89 -6.43 22.00
N TRP A 356 6.97 -6.13 20.70
CA TRP A 356 5.96 -5.34 20.00
C TRP A 356 4.74 -6.17 19.60
N LEU A 357 4.80 -7.51 19.68
CA LEU A 357 3.64 -8.36 19.48
C LEU A 357 2.60 -8.14 20.57
N LEU A 358 1.34 -7.96 20.16
CA LEU A 358 0.23 -7.77 21.09
C LEU A 358 -0.37 -9.11 21.51
N LYS A 359 -1.15 -9.77 20.65
CA LYS A 359 -1.85 -10.99 21.06
C LYS A 359 -2.07 -11.97 19.92
N ASN A 360 -2.62 -11.51 18.81
CA ASN A 360 -3.20 -12.38 17.79
C ASN A 360 -2.17 -12.71 16.71
N ILE A 361 -1.94 -14.01 16.48
CA ILE A 361 -1.02 -14.52 15.46
C ILE A 361 -1.81 -15.36 14.46
N TYR A 362 -1.67 -15.05 13.17
CA TYR A 362 -2.14 -15.90 12.08
C TYR A 362 -0.96 -16.47 11.30
N ILE A 363 -1.01 -17.77 11.00
CA ILE A 363 0.01 -18.45 10.19
C ILE A 363 -0.69 -19.29 9.13
N LEU A 364 -0.45 -18.93 7.87
CA LEU A 364 -0.74 -19.72 6.68
C LEU A 364 0.54 -20.47 6.28
N ASN A 365 0.42 -21.76 5.96
CA ASN A 365 1.49 -22.53 5.34
C ASN A 365 0.90 -23.54 4.35
N SER A 366 1.59 -23.77 3.24
CA SER A 366 1.17 -24.70 2.20
C SER A 366 1.81 -26.07 2.37
N GLU A 367 1.35 -27.07 1.61
CA GLU A 367 2.02 -28.37 1.52
C GLU A 367 3.43 -28.25 0.92
N LYS A 368 3.61 -27.30 -0.01
CA LYS A 368 4.89 -27.01 -0.67
C LYS A 368 5.90 -26.36 0.28
N LEU A 369 5.42 -25.55 1.22
CA LEU A 369 6.25 -24.82 2.17
C LEU A 369 5.65 -24.93 3.58
N LYS A 370 6.11 -25.95 4.32
CA LYS A 370 5.62 -26.21 5.69
C LYS A 370 6.30 -25.31 6.70
N ALA A 371 5.58 -24.94 7.74
CA ALA A 371 6.12 -24.17 8.86
C ALA A 371 6.54 -25.09 10.01
N GLN A 372 7.63 -24.73 10.69
CA GLN A 372 8.04 -25.40 11.93
C GLN A 372 6.89 -25.40 12.96
N GLN A 373 6.66 -26.53 13.62
CA GLN A 373 5.64 -26.63 14.67
C GLN A 373 6.04 -25.80 15.90
N ILE A 374 5.10 -24.99 16.40
CA ILE A 374 5.32 -24.07 17.52
C ILE A 374 4.53 -24.56 18.74
N ASN A 375 5.21 -24.68 19.87
CA ASN A 375 4.57 -24.94 21.16
C ASN A 375 4.19 -23.60 21.84
N PHE A 376 2.95 -23.15 21.62
CA PHE A 376 2.44 -21.90 22.17
C PHE A 376 2.35 -21.91 23.71
N GLU A 377 2.15 -23.07 24.35
CA GLU A 377 2.10 -23.15 25.81
C GLU A 377 3.46 -22.79 26.43
N ASN A 378 4.55 -23.36 25.91
CA ASN A 378 5.90 -23.05 26.39
C ASN A 378 6.27 -21.59 26.05
N LEU A 379 5.91 -21.11 24.86
CA LEU A 379 6.14 -19.73 24.47
C LEU A 379 5.44 -18.74 25.43
N ASN A 380 4.17 -18.99 25.77
CA ASN A 380 3.41 -18.13 26.68
C ASN A 380 3.91 -18.18 28.12
N LYS A 381 4.42 -19.34 28.59
CA LYS A 381 5.13 -19.41 29.89
C LYS A 381 6.34 -18.47 29.93
N ASN A 382 7.16 -18.49 28.88
CA ASN A 382 8.33 -17.60 28.79
C ASN A 382 7.92 -16.13 28.65
N ARG A 383 6.87 -15.82 27.89
CA ARG A 383 6.36 -14.44 27.75
C ARG A 383 5.82 -13.88 29.07
N LYS A 384 5.06 -14.68 29.83
CA LYS A 384 4.60 -14.31 31.18
C LYS A 384 5.76 -13.99 32.13
N ASN A 385 6.81 -14.81 32.13
CA ASN A 385 8.00 -14.56 32.95
C ASN A 385 8.72 -13.24 32.60
N ASN A 386 8.54 -12.74 31.37
CA ASN A 386 9.09 -11.47 30.89
C ASN A 386 8.04 -10.35 30.85
N GLU A 387 6.91 -10.50 31.55
CA GLU A 387 5.83 -9.51 31.64
C GLU A 387 5.19 -9.13 30.29
N PHE A 388 5.29 -10.01 29.29
CA PHE A 388 4.62 -9.85 28.00
C PHE A 388 3.25 -10.52 27.98
N SER A 389 2.36 -9.97 27.15
CA SER A 389 1.06 -10.57 26.84
C SER A 389 1.20 -11.97 26.25
N GLU A 390 0.23 -12.83 26.59
CA GLU A 390 0.11 -14.15 25.96
C GLU A 390 -0.27 -13.99 24.48
N LEU A 391 0.32 -14.84 23.64
CA LEU A 391 -0.05 -14.95 22.25
C LEU A 391 -1.15 -15.98 22.06
N ASN A 392 -2.08 -15.65 21.18
CA ASN A 392 -3.17 -16.48 20.74
C ASN A 392 -2.99 -16.79 19.25
N ARG A 393 -2.85 -18.07 18.91
CA ARG A 393 -2.83 -18.50 17.51
C ARG A 393 -4.27 -18.60 17.01
N ILE A 394 -4.53 -17.96 15.87
CA ILE A 394 -5.79 -18.03 15.15
C ILE A 394 -5.52 -18.77 13.84
N ASP A 395 -6.23 -19.87 13.61
CA ASP A 395 -6.03 -20.72 12.43
C ASP A 395 -6.90 -20.32 11.24
N ASP A 396 -7.99 -19.60 11.47
CA ASP A 396 -8.92 -19.15 10.44
C ASP A 396 -8.72 -17.66 10.11
N TRP A 397 -8.63 -17.35 8.82
CA TRP A 397 -8.37 -15.99 8.33
C TRP A 397 -9.48 -15.01 8.72
N GLN A 398 -10.75 -15.40 8.60
CA GLN A 398 -11.88 -14.53 8.94
C GLN A 398 -11.93 -14.23 10.44
N SER A 399 -11.61 -15.23 11.27
CA SER A 399 -11.46 -15.08 12.71
C SER A 399 -10.29 -14.15 13.07
N PHE A 400 -9.20 -14.19 12.30
CA PHE A 400 -8.07 -13.27 12.49
C PHE A 400 -8.48 -11.83 12.15
N LEU A 401 -9.14 -11.59 11.01
CA LEU A 401 -9.65 -10.26 10.65
C LEU A 401 -10.62 -9.70 11.71
N LYS A 402 -11.49 -10.55 12.26
CA LYS A 402 -12.38 -10.18 13.38
C LYS A 402 -11.61 -9.76 14.63
N SER A 403 -10.54 -10.47 14.96
CA SER A 403 -9.70 -10.16 16.12
C SER A 403 -9.00 -8.79 16.03
N LEU A 404 -8.91 -8.22 14.82
CA LEU A 404 -8.35 -6.90 14.54
C LEU A 404 -9.40 -5.78 14.60
N ASN A 405 -10.65 -6.08 14.97
CA ASN A 405 -11.76 -5.15 14.99
C ASN A 405 -12.09 -4.55 13.60
N LEU A 406 -12.03 -5.36 12.53
CA LEU A 406 -12.32 -4.90 11.16
C LEU A 406 -13.79 -5.01 10.74
N ASP A 407 -14.67 -5.48 11.63
CA ASP A 407 -16.11 -5.61 11.38
C ASP A 407 -16.94 -4.56 12.17
N CYS A 408 -16.35 -3.47 12.66
CA CYS A 408 -17.11 -2.45 13.43
C CYS A 408 -18.20 -1.82 12.54
N LYS A 409 -19.48 -2.12 12.82
CA LYS A 409 -20.66 -1.38 12.32
C LYS A 409 -20.97 -0.22 13.29
N THR A 410 -21.35 0.95 12.81
CA THR A 410 -21.82 2.06 13.67
C THR A 410 -23.22 1.76 14.27
N GLU A 411 -23.51 2.30 15.47
CA GLU A 411 -24.75 2.07 16.23
C GLU A 411 -26.04 2.33 15.43
N THR A 412 -25.99 3.22 14.43
CA THR A 412 -27.10 3.52 13.51
C THR A 412 -27.56 2.34 12.65
N GLN A 413 -26.74 1.30 12.46
CA GLN A 413 -27.11 0.10 11.69
C GLN A 413 -27.65 -1.04 12.56
N GLN A 414 -27.43 -1.01 13.88
CA GLN A 414 -28.00 -2.03 14.77
C GLN A 414 -29.52 -1.84 14.92
N GLU A 415 -30.01 -0.60 14.96
CA GLU A 415 -31.45 -0.32 15.07
C GLU A 415 -32.25 -0.68 13.80
N SER A 416 -31.65 -0.56 12.61
CA SER A 416 -32.32 -0.89 11.34
C SER A 416 -32.43 -2.40 11.09
N GLU A 417 -31.44 -3.21 11.51
CA GLU A 417 -31.52 -4.68 11.42
C GLU A 417 -32.46 -5.28 12.48
N THR A 418 -32.60 -4.69 13.67
CA THR A 418 -33.62 -5.10 14.67
C THR A 418 -35.04 -4.74 14.26
N ASN A 419 -35.25 -3.69 13.48
CA ASN A 419 -36.58 -3.33 12.99
C ASN A 419 -36.99 -4.16 11.76
N ALA A 420 -36.03 -4.50 10.87
CA ALA A 420 -36.29 -5.36 9.72
C ALA A 420 -36.63 -6.82 10.09
N SER A 421 -36.15 -7.31 11.24
CA SER A 421 -36.44 -8.67 11.73
C SER A 421 -37.81 -8.81 12.40
N ASN A 422 -38.47 -7.70 12.78
CA ASN A 422 -39.80 -7.71 13.40
C ASN A 422 -40.98 -7.55 12.42
N GLU A 423 -40.75 -7.19 11.15
CA GLU A 423 -41.82 -6.99 10.15
C GLU A 423 -42.11 -8.23 9.26
N SER A 424 -41.39 -9.36 9.45
CA SER A 424 -41.50 -10.53 8.55
C SER A 424 -42.46 -11.65 8.99
N THR A 425 -43.37 -11.40 9.94
CA THR A 425 -44.45 -12.35 10.29
C THR A 425 -45.82 -11.79 9.94
N ILE A 426 -46.15 -11.79 8.64
CA ILE A 426 -47.53 -11.71 8.16
C ILE A 426 -47.86 -13.02 7.43
N ASN A 427 -48.72 -13.81 8.07
CA ASN A 427 -49.34 -15.04 7.55
C ASN A 427 -49.99 -14.81 6.18
N THR A 428 -49.71 -15.70 5.23
CA THR A 428 -50.51 -15.86 4.01
C THR A 428 -51.12 -17.26 3.99
N ASP A 429 -52.34 -17.38 4.49
CA ASP A 429 -53.23 -18.51 4.23
C ASP A 429 -53.62 -18.51 2.75
N ILE A 430 -53.37 -19.64 2.07
CA ILE A 430 -53.75 -19.88 0.68
C ILE A 430 -55.10 -20.62 0.65
N PRO A 431 -56.16 -20.10 -0.02
CA PRO A 431 -57.35 -20.89 -0.28
C PRO A 431 -57.22 -21.66 -1.60
N THR A 432 -57.44 -22.96 -1.54
CA THR A 432 -57.64 -23.86 -2.68
C THR A 432 -59.03 -23.70 -3.28
N ASN A 433 -59.11 -23.52 -4.61
CA ASN A 433 -60.18 -23.90 -5.56
C ASN A 433 -59.87 -23.17 -6.88
N GLY A 434 -60.02 -23.68 -8.10
CA GLY A 434 -60.56 -24.91 -8.66
C GLY A 434 -60.50 -24.76 -10.19
N SER A 435 -60.48 -25.90 -10.89
CA SER A 435 -60.73 -26.14 -12.33
C SER A 435 -61.14 -24.96 -13.23
N PHE A 436 -60.37 -24.70 -14.30
CA PHE A 436 -60.63 -25.20 -15.68
C PHE A 436 -59.36 -25.09 -16.52
#